data_AF-A0A9X0CXT6-F1
#
_entry.id   AF-A0A9X0CXT6-F1
#
_cell.length_a   1.000
_cell.length_b   1.000
_cell.length_c   1.000
_cell.angle_alpha   90.00
_cell.angle_beta   90.00
_cell.angle_gamma   90.00
#
_symmetry.space_group_name_H-M   'P 1'
#
loop_
_entity.id
_entity.type
_entity.pdbx_description
1 polymer ?
#
loop_
_entity_poly.entity_id
_entity_poly.type
_entity_poly.pdbx_seq_one_letter_code
_entity_poly.pdbx_strand_id
1 'polypeptide(L)'
;MAAIAVLEPTTRHKSATTSPCIVEKVNGGWSKWSDYGSCSKPCGKGKKYQTRTCDNPKPSGGGKDCKGKPRKGKTCNNGKCKD
;
A
#
# COMPACT_ATOMS: atom_id res chain seq x y z
N MET A 1 -11.63 28.91 49.61
CA MET A 1 -12.18 28.07 48.53
C MET A 1 -12.18 28.89 47.25
N ALA A 2 -11.06 28.96 46.54
CA ALA A 2 -10.97 29.68 45.27
C ALA A 2 -11.23 28.68 44.15
N ALA A 3 -12.40 28.78 43.50
CA ALA A 3 -12.67 28.04 42.28
C ALA A 3 -12.11 28.85 41.11
N ILE A 4 -10.97 28.43 40.57
CA ILE A 4 -10.46 28.93 39.30
C ILE A 4 -11.35 28.32 38.22
N ALA A 5 -12.27 29.10 37.68
CA ALA A 5 -12.96 28.74 36.45
C ALA A 5 -11.96 28.89 35.29
N VAL A 6 -11.30 27.79 34.94
CA VAL A 6 -10.60 27.69 33.65
C VAL A 6 -11.67 27.69 32.56
N LEU A 7 -11.93 28.86 31.98
CA LEU A 7 -12.66 28.96 30.72
C LEU A 7 -11.74 28.38 29.64
N GLU A 8 -12.00 27.13 29.28
CA GLU A 8 -11.40 26.48 28.12
C GLU A 8 -11.56 27.41 26.91
N PRO A 9 -10.50 27.70 26.14
CA PRO A 9 -10.67 28.44 24.92
C PRO A 9 -11.53 27.56 24.02
N THR A 10 -12.80 27.96 23.84
CA THR A 10 -13.63 27.41 22.78
C THR A 10 -12.83 27.53 21.50
N THR A 11 -12.24 26.41 21.06
CA THR A 11 -11.77 26.29 19.69
C THR A 11 -13.06 26.31 18.90
N ARG A 12 -13.47 27.53 18.56
CA ARG A 12 -14.39 27.77 17.48
C ARG A 12 -13.65 27.18 16.29
N HIS A 13 -13.94 25.92 15.99
CA HIS A 13 -13.77 25.39 14.65
C HIS A 13 -14.71 26.28 13.84
N LYS A 14 -14.19 27.44 13.41
CA LYS A 14 -14.70 28.13 12.24
C LYS A 14 -14.65 27.03 11.21
N SER A 15 -15.79 26.40 10.97
CA SER A 15 -16.02 25.66 9.75
C SER A 15 -15.78 26.70 8.67
N ALA A 16 -14.53 26.78 8.23
CA ALA A 16 -14.22 27.34 6.95
C ALA A 16 -15.19 26.64 6.01
N THR A 17 -15.91 27.42 5.21
CA THR A 17 -16.60 26.89 4.05
C THR A 17 -15.51 26.20 3.23
N THR A 18 -15.28 24.92 3.49
CA THR A 18 -14.28 24.11 2.83
C THR A 18 -14.81 24.01 1.41
N SER A 19 -14.28 24.86 0.52
CA SER A 19 -14.38 24.56 -0.91
C SER A 19 -14.01 23.10 -1.04
N PRO A 20 -14.89 22.25 -1.57
CA PRO A 20 -14.60 20.84 -1.65
C PRO A 20 -13.28 20.72 -2.40
N CYS A 21 -12.28 20.10 -1.76
CA CYS A 21 -11.10 19.67 -2.47
C CYS A 21 -11.65 18.74 -3.55
N ILE A 22 -11.68 19.20 -4.81
CA ILE A 22 -12.09 18.37 -5.93
C ILE A 22 -11.01 17.29 -6.08
N VAL A 23 -11.18 16.19 -5.35
CA VAL A 23 -10.26 15.06 -5.44
C VAL A 23 -10.63 14.32 -6.71
N GLU A 24 -9.84 14.54 -7.75
CA GLU A 24 -9.98 13.84 -9.02
C GLU A 24 -10.07 12.33 -8.80
N LYS A 25 -11.06 11.72 -9.45
CA LYS A 25 -11.28 10.28 -9.39
C LYS A 25 -10.23 9.57 -10.21
N VAL A 26 -9.22 9.01 -9.55
CA VAL A 26 -8.14 8.27 -10.18
C VAL A 26 -8.25 6.80 -9.78
N ASN A 27 -8.37 5.91 -10.77
CA ASN A 27 -8.30 4.47 -10.51
C ASN A 27 -6.84 4.06 -10.30
N GLY A 28 -6.61 3.14 -9.36
CA GLY A 28 -5.30 2.62 -9.05
C GLY A 28 -4.70 1.83 -10.21
N GLY A 29 -3.42 2.08 -10.47
CA GLY A 29 -2.61 1.34 -11.43
C GLY A 29 -1.49 0.56 -10.74
N TRP A 30 -1.21 -0.63 -11.26
CA TRP A 30 -0.09 -1.43 -10.79
C TRP A 30 1.22 -0.80 -11.22
N SER A 31 2.19 -0.70 -10.30
CA SER A 31 3.58 -0.51 -10.65
C SER A 31 4.14 -1.71 -11.42
N LYS A 32 5.31 -1.51 -12.02
CA LYS A 32 6.08 -2.60 -12.61
C LYS A 32 6.35 -3.66 -11.53
N TRP A 33 6.38 -4.92 -11.95
CA TRP A 33 6.81 -5.99 -11.06
C TRP A 33 8.26 -5.74 -10.64
N SER A 34 8.56 -6.00 -9.36
CA SER A 34 9.93 -6.13 -8.88
C SER A 34 10.60 -7.29 -9.60
N ASP A 35 11.93 -7.33 -9.52
CA ASP A 35 12.66 -8.55 -9.82
C ASP A 35 12.23 -9.70 -8.91
N TYR A 36 12.46 -10.91 -9.38
CA TYR A 36 12.30 -12.08 -8.53
C TYR A 36 13.38 -12.08 -7.44
N GLY A 37 12.97 -12.19 -6.19
CA GLY A 37 13.91 -12.44 -5.09
C GLY A 37 14.60 -13.80 -5.22
N SER A 38 15.52 -14.07 -4.29
CA SER A 38 16.26 -15.32 -4.22
C SER A 38 15.34 -16.54 -4.13
N CYS A 39 15.82 -17.67 -4.65
CA CYS A 39 15.10 -18.92 -4.49
C CYS A 39 15.08 -19.33 -3.02
N SER A 40 13.93 -19.79 -2.52
CA SER A 40 13.77 -20.22 -1.13
C SER A 40 14.68 -21.38 -0.73
N LYS A 41 15.22 -22.12 -1.70
CA LYS A 41 16.18 -23.20 -1.49
C LYS A 41 17.36 -23.03 -2.44
N PRO A 42 18.60 -23.23 -1.99
CA PRO A 42 19.78 -23.18 -2.86
C PRO A 42 19.83 -24.36 -3.85
N CYS A 43 19.20 -25.49 -3.50
CA CYS A 43 19.10 -26.69 -4.32
C CYS A 43 17.74 -27.38 -4.09
N GLY A 44 17.38 -28.34 -4.93
CA GLY A 44 16.05 -28.94 -4.91
C GLY A 44 14.96 -27.96 -5.31
N LYS A 45 13.69 -28.42 -5.25
CA LYS A 45 12.51 -27.63 -5.63
C LYS A 45 12.27 -26.47 -4.66
N GLY A 46 12.63 -25.26 -5.07
CA GLY A 46 12.38 -24.02 -4.35
C GLY A 46 11.30 -23.14 -4.99
N LYS A 47 11.04 -21.98 -4.37
CA LYS A 47 10.13 -20.95 -4.89
C LYS A 47 10.78 -19.58 -4.79
N LYS A 48 10.55 -18.73 -5.79
CA LYS A 48 10.92 -17.32 -5.77
C LYS A 48 9.71 -16.45 -6.06
N TYR A 49 9.73 -15.21 -5.57
CA TYR A 49 8.60 -14.31 -5.59
C TYR A 49 8.99 -12.94 -6.14
N GLN A 50 8.04 -12.29 -6.78
CA GLN A 50 8.10 -10.87 -7.14
C GLN A 50 6.85 -10.17 -6.58
N THR A 51 6.96 -8.87 -6.36
CA THR A 51 5.90 -8.02 -5.83
C THR A 51 5.65 -6.81 -6.73
N ARG A 52 4.50 -6.19 -6.56
CA ARG A 52 4.13 -4.91 -7.17
C ARG A 52 3.20 -4.16 -6.23
N THR A 53 3.08 -2.87 -6.42
CA THR A 53 2.30 -1.94 -5.60
C THR A 53 1.22 -1.25 -6.44
N CYS A 54 0.12 -0.86 -5.79
CA CYS A 54 -0.98 -0.16 -6.45
C CYS A 54 -0.83 1.35 -6.26
N ASP A 55 0.22 1.91 -6.84
CA ASP A 55 0.66 3.29 -6.65
C ASP A 55 1.02 4.00 -7.95
N ASN A 56 0.81 3.35 -9.10
CA ASN A 56 1.20 3.88 -10.40
C ASN A 56 0.02 3.90 -11.40
N PRO A 57 -0.98 4.79 -11.21
CA PRO A 57 -1.09 5.78 -10.14
C PRO A 57 -1.77 5.23 -8.86
N LYS A 58 -1.65 5.95 -7.73
CA LYS A 58 -2.37 5.64 -6.49
C LYS A 58 -3.86 5.99 -6.64
N PRO A 59 -4.79 5.15 -6.16
CA PRO A 59 -6.22 5.46 -6.23
C PRO A 59 -6.58 6.68 -5.36
N SER A 60 -7.42 7.57 -5.89
CA SER A 60 -7.92 8.78 -5.21
C SER A 60 -9.34 9.13 -5.65
N GLY A 61 -10.02 10.01 -4.90
CA GLY A 61 -11.32 10.57 -5.30
C GLY A 61 -12.42 9.51 -5.48
N GLY A 62 -12.38 8.42 -4.70
CA GLY A 62 -13.29 7.28 -4.86
C GLY A 62 -13.03 6.47 -6.14
N GLY A 63 -11.83 6.54 -6.71
CA GLY A 63 -11.39 5.61 -7.75
C GLY A 63 -11.21 4.19 -7.22
N LYS A 64 -11.14 3.22 -8.13
CA LYS A 64 -11.07 1.79 -7.79
C LYS A 64 -9.65 1.35 -7.47
N ASP A 65 -9.49 0.45 -6.52
CA ASP A 65 -8.21 -0.24 -6.28
C ASP A 65 -7.82 -1.16 -7.44
N CYS A 66 -6.53 -1.49 -7.50
CA CYS A 66 -6.00 -2.40 -8.49
C CYS A 66 -6.56 -3.82 -8.32
N LYS A 67 -7.06 -4.41 -9.40
CA LYS A 67 -7.52 -5.80 -9.41
C LYS A 67 -6.35 -6.78 -9.55
N GLY A 68 -6.37 -7.86 -8.78
CA GLY A 68 -5.41 -8.96 -8.83
C GLY A 68 -4.45 -9.00 -7.64
N LYS A 69 -3.47 -9.91 -7.67
CA LYS A 69 -2.57 -10.13 -6.53
C LYS A 69 -1.37 -9.16 -6.56
N PRO A 70 -0.91 -8.66 -5.39
CA PRO A 70 0.30 -7.82 -5.28
C PRO A 70 1.58 -8.65 -5.30
N ARG A 71 1.48 -9.99 -5.19
CA ARG A 71 2.62 -10.91 -5.15
C ARG A 71 2.38 -12.10 -6.07
N LYS A 72 3.42 -12.51 -6.81
CA LYS A 72 3.41 -13.70 -7.66
C LYS A 72 4.64 -14.57 -7.36
N GLY A 73 4.42 -15.87 -7.22
CA GLY A 73 5.47 -16.87 -7.03
C GLY A 73 5.68 -17.74 -8.27
N LYS A 74 6.91 -18.24 -8.45
CA LYS A 74 7.21 -19.32 -9.40
C LYS A 74 8.22 -20.30 -8.81
N THR A 75 8.20 -21.54 -9.29
CA THR A 75 9.22 -22.54 -8.93
C THR A 75 10.58 -22.12 -9.46
N CYS A 76 11.61 -22.39 -8.68
CA CYS A 76 13.01 -22.19 -9.03
C CYS A 76 13.82 -23.33 -8.45
N ASN A 77 14.95 -23.63 -9.06
CA ASN A 77 15.84 -24.74 -8.74
C ASN A 77 15.11 -26.09 -8.87
N ASN A 78 15.55 -26.91 -9.81
CA ASN A 78 14.95 -28.24 -10.06
C ASN A 78 15.97 -29.38 -9.97
N GLY A 79 17.24 -29.07 -9.69
CA GLY A 79 18.30 -30.06 -9.51
C GLY A 79 18.29 -30.67 -8.10
N LYS A 80 18.82 -31.89 -7.98
CA LYS A 80 19.04 -32.53 -6.67
C LYS A 80 20.05 -31.71 -5.85
N CYS A 81 19.87 -31.71 -4.52
CA CYS A 81 20.92 -31.27 -3.62
C CYS A 81 22.05 -32.30 -3.64
N LYS A 82 23.28 -31.85 -3.44
CA LYS A 82 24.42 -32.73 -3.15
C LYS A 82 24.41 -32.94 -1.64
N ASP A 83 24.37 -34.19 -1.22
CA ASP A 83 24.38 -34.63 0.18
C ASP A 83 25.69 -34.24 0.89
#